data_AF-A0A7G6E057-F1
#
_entry.id   AF-A0A7G6E057-F1
#
_cell.length_a   1.000
_cell.length_b   1.000
_cell.length_c   1.000
_cell.angle_alpha   90.00
_cell.angle_beta   90.00
_cell.angle_gamma   90.00
#
_symmetry.space_group_name_H-M   'P 1'
#
loop_
_entity.id
_entity.type
_entity.pdbx_description
1 polymer ?
#
loop_
_entity_poly.entity_id
_entity_poly.type
_entity_poly.pdbx_seq_one_letter_code
_entity_poly.pdbx_strand_id
1 'polypeptide(L)'
;MESRIIKVSSKKQITIPQVFYEKLGLGREVECILKGDELIIRRHDKANDDYSDLILQDLVNQGYAGDELVKEFRKMKARIRIAAQELIDDAVSLAKKDTRDRDAVHKEIFSDVD
;
A
#
# COMPACT_ATOMS: atom_id res chain seq x y z
N MET A 1 -6.87 10.96 -24.70
CA MET A 1 -5.53 10.43 -24.36
C MET A 1 -4.53 11.55 -24.66
N GLU A 2 -3.93 12.15 -23.64
CA GLU A 2 -2.91 13.20 -23.84
C GLU A 2 -1.54 12.55 -23.72
N SER A 3 -0.71 12.62 -24.77
CA SER A 3 0.65 12.11 -24.77
C SER A 3 1.64 13.23 -25.08
N ARG A 4 2.83 13.18 -24.46
CA ARG A 4 3.93 14.07 -24.78
C ARG A 4 5.23 13.29 -24.81
N ILE A 5 6.00 13.48 -25.87
CA ILE A 5 7.38 12.97 -25.95
C ILE A 5 8.26 13.89 -25.10
N ILE A 6 8.97 13.32 -24.14
CA ILE A 6 9.88 14.05 -23.24
C ILE A 6 11.30 13.52 -23.39
N LYS A 7 12.29 14.37 -23.12
CA LYS A 7 13.69 13.99 -23.15
C LYS A 7 14.08 13.34 -21.83
N VAL A 8 14.93 12.33 -21.93
CA VAL A 8 15.60 11.71 -20.78
C VAL A 8 16.96 12.36 -20.62
N SER A 9 17.27 12.84 -19.42
CA SER A 9 18.58 13.42 -19.12
C SER A 9 19.67 12.33 -19.05
N SER A 10 20.94 12.73 -19.08
CA SER A 10 22.07 11.81 -18.90
C SER A 10 22.03 11.06 -17.55
N LYS A 11 21.41 11.67 -16.53
CA LYS A 11 21.18 11.06 -15.22
C LYS A 11 19.90 10.22 -15.16
N LYS A 12 19.27 9.92 -16.30
CA LYS A 12 18.01 9.17 -16.41
C LYS A 12 16.83 9.90 -15.72
N GLN A 13 16.89 11.22 -15.63
CA GLN A 13 15.80 12.03 -15.08
C GLN A 13 14.88 12.47 -16.22
N ILE A 14 13.58 12.48 -15.94
CA ILE A 14 12.56 13.02 -16.83
C ILE A 14 11.86 14.18 -16.12
N THR A 15 11.48 15.21 -16.89
CA THR A 15 10.67 16.31 -16.37
C THR A 15 9.20 16.06 -16.71
N ILE A 16 8.36 15.96 -15.69
CA ILE A 16 6.91 15.77 -15.87
C ILE A 16 6.30 17.10 -16.34
N PRO A 17 5.55 17.13 -17.46
CA PRO A 17 4.85 18.33 -17.90
C PRO A 17 3.90 18.87 -16.82
N GLN A 18 3.89 20.19 -16.61
CA GLN A 18 3.10 20.86 -15.57
C GLN A 18 1.61 20.47 -15.60
N VAL A 19 1.00 20.39 -16.78
CA VAL A 19 -0.41 19.99 -16.95
C VAL A 19 -0.69 18.60 -16.36
N PHE A 20 0.24 17.65 -16.48
CA PHE A 20 0.08 16.31 -15.91
C PHE A 20 0.33 16.30 -14.41
N TYR A 21 1.30 17.09 -13.93
CA TYR A 21 1.58 17.26 -12.50
C TYR A 21 0.35 17.77 -11.74
N GLU A 22 -0.30 18.81 -12.26
CA GLU A 22 -1.50 19.41 -11.68
C GLU A 22 -2.72 18.47 -11.79
N LYS A 23 -2.98 17.88 -12.97
CA LYS A 23 -4.12 16.98 -13.18
C LYS A 23 -4.07 15.73 -12.30
N LEU A 24 -2.88 15.16 -12.08
CA LEU A 24 -2.70 13.98 -11.24
C LEU A 24 -2.48 14.34 -9.76
N GLY A 25 -2.40 15.63 -9.42
CA GLY A 25 -2.13 16.09 -8.06
C GLY A 25 -0.85 15.49 -7.47
N LEU A 26 0.21 15.40 -8.27
CA LEU A 26 1.46 14.78 -7.84
C LEU A 26 2.11 15.62 -6.73
N GLY A 27 2.77 14.93 -5.80
CA GLY A 27 3.49 15.55 -4.68
C GLY A 27 4.99 15.70 -4.96
N ARG A 28 5.77 15.77 -3.87
CA ARG A 28 7.24 15.67 -3.93
C ARG A 28 7.72 14.25 -4.20
N GLU A 29 6.90 13.26 -3.86
CA GLU A 29 7.16 11.84 -4.03
C GLU A 29 6.09 11.24 -4.94
N VAL A 30 6.50 10.30 -5.78
CA VAL A 30 5.64 9.57 -6.71
C VAL A 30 6.07 8.12 -6.72
N GLU A 31 5.11 7.22 -6.90
CA GLU A 31 5.39 5.81 -7.06
C GLU A 31 5.66 5.55 -8.55
N CYS A 32 6.75 4.84 -8.82
CA CYS A 32 7.19 4.51 -10.17
C CYS A 32 7.17 2.98 -10.33
N ILE A 33 6.29 2.49 -11.20
CA ILE A 33 5.98 1.07 -11.35
C ILE A 33 6.36 0.63 -12.75
N LEU A 34 7.12 -0.46 -12.85
CA LEU A 34 7.37 -1.15 -14.11
C LEU A 34 6.33 -2.25 -14.30
N LYS A 35 5.51 -2.13 -15.35
CA LYS A 35 4.49 -3.13 -15.70
C LYS A 35 4.66 -3.53 -17.16
N GLY A 36 5.31 -4.68 -17.39
CA GLY A 36 5.72 -5.07 -18.74
C GLY A 36 6.73 -4.06 -19.30
N ASP A 37 6.42 -3.49 -20.47
CA ASP A 37 7.24 -2.46 -21.12
C ASP A 37 6.77 -1.03 -20.80
N GLU A 38 5.86 -0.86 -19.84
CA GLU A 38 5.33 0.45 -19.44
C GLU A 38 5.92 0.92 -18.11
N LEU A 39 6.29 2.19 -18.05
CA LEU A 39 6.62 2.89 -16.81
C LEU A 39 5.41 3.73 -16.37
N ILE A 40 4.76 3.29 -15.30
CA ILE A 40 3.59 3.95 -14.72
C ILE A 40 4.04 4.83 -13.55
N ILE A 41 3.78 6.13 -13.64
CA ILE A 41 3.99 7.07 -12.54
C ILE A 41 2.62 7.43 -11.96
N ARG A 42 2.44 7.17 -10.68
CA ARG A 42 1.23 7.56 -9.94
C ARG A 42 1.60 8.30 -8.67
N ARG A 43 0.63 9.02 -8.11
CA ARG A 43 0.81 9.71 -6.82
C ARG A 43 1.24 8.69 -5.77
N HIS A 44 2.32 8.98 -5.05
CA HIS A 44 2.68 8.21 -3.86
C HIS A 44 1.81 8.72 -2.73
N ASP A 45 0.58 8.23 -2.69
CA ASP A 45 -0.14 8.18 -1.45
C ASP A 45 0.63 7.16 -0.63
N LYS A 46 1.29 7.60 0.46
CA LYS A 46 1.69 6.65 1.51
C LYS A 46 0.47 5.78 1.69
N ALA A 47 0.61 4.48 1.41
CA ALA A 47 -0.50 3.54 1.48
C ALA A 47 -1.28 3.95 2.72
N ASN A 48 -2.54 4.31 2.50
CA ASN A 48 -3.39 4.75 3.57
C ASN A 48 -3.70 3.46 4.36
N ASP A 49 -2.70 2.97 5.12
CA ASP A 49 -2.82 2.19 6.34
C ASP A 49 -3.47 3.05 7.43
N ASP A 50 -4.37 3.93 6.99
CA ASP A 50 -5.14 4.83 7.78
C ASP A 50 -6.42 4.09 8.13
N TYR A 51 -6.22 3.05 8.92
CA TYR A 51 -7.29 2.37 9.65
C TYR A 51 -7.81 3.26 10.79
N SER A 52 -7.51 4.57 10.78
CA SER A 52 -7.90 5.51 11.82
C SER A 52 -9.40 5.53 12.02
N ASP A 53 -10.18 5.53 10.94
CA ASP A 53 -11.63 5.54 11.02
C ASP A 53 -12.17 4.26 11.65
N LEU A 54 -11.60 3.10 11.29
CA LEU A 54 -11.98 1.80 11.87
C LEU A 54 -11.61 1.70 13.35
N ILE A 55 -10.41 2.17 13.72
CA ILE A 55 -9.95 2.21 15.11
C ILE A 55 -10.83 3.16 15.93
N LEU A 56 -11.16 4.33 15.40
CA LEU A 56 -12.05 5.27 16.07
C LEU A 56 -13.44 4.68 16.25
N GLN A 57 -13.99 4.04 15.23
CA GLN A 57 -15.30 3.40 15.30
C GLN A 57 -15.32 2.30 16.38
N ASP A 58 -14.29 1.46 16.44
CA ASP A 58 -14.17 0.41 17.46
C ASP A 58 -14.06 0.98 18.87
N LEU A 59 -13.23 2.01 19.07
CA LEU A 59 -13.07 2.65 20.37
C LEU A 59 -14.32 3.40 20.83
N VAL A 60 -15.05 4.04 19.91
CA VAL A 60 -16.35 4.67 20.21
C VAL A 60 -17.38 3.60 20.58
N ASN A 61 -17.41 2.46 19.87
CA ASN A 61 -18.28 1.33 20.21
C ASN A 61 -17.96 0.71 21.58
N GLN A 62 -16.68 0.75 21.98
CA GLN A 62 -16.23 0.35 23.32
C GLN A 62 -16.56 1.39 24.41
N GLY A 63 -17.12 2.54 24.04
CA GLY A 63 -17.58 3.59 24.96
C GLY A 63 -16.52 4.63 25.32
N TYR A 64 -15.36 4.63 24.65
CA TYR A 64 -14.33 5.65 24.89
C TYR A 64 -14.75 7.02 24.34
N ALA A 65 -14.50 8.08 25.11
CA ALA A 65 -14.80 9.46 24.71
C ALA A 65 -13.75 10.45 25.24
N GLY A 66 -13.76 11.68 24.70
CA GLY A 66 -12.90 12.77 25.15
C GLY A 66 -11.40 12.44 25.11
N ASP A 67 -10.66 12.84 26.14
CA ASP A 67 -9.21 12.62 26.22
C ASP A 67 -8.83 11.14 26.31
N GLU A 68 -9.72 10.29 26.86
CA GLU A 68 -9.50 8.86 26.98
C GLU A 68 -9.53 8.17 25.60
N LEU A 69 -10.45 8.59 24.73
CA LEU A 69 -10.52 8.13 23.33
C LEU A 69 -9.22 8.42 22.59
N VAL A 70 -8.68 9.63 22.74
CA VAL A 70 -7.42 10.02 22.07
C VAL A 70 -6.24 9.17 22.57
N LYS A 71 -6.22 8.86 23.87
CA LYS A 71 -5.18 8.04 24.48
C LYS A 71 -5.21 6.60 23.96
N GLU A 72 -6.38 5.96 23.97
CA GLU A 72 -6.52 4.58 23.49
C GLU A 72 -6.37 4.48 21.97
N PHE A 73 -6.79 5.50 21.22
CA PHE A 73 -6.58 5.59 19.78
C PHE A 73 -5.09 5.52 19.41
N ARG A 74 -4.25 6.31 20.08
CA ARG A 74 -2.79 6.29 19.83
C ARG A 74 -2.19 4.92 20.14
N LYS A 75 -2.64 4.29 21.22
CA LYS A 75 -2.17 2.97 21.67
C LYS A 75 -2.57 1.89 20.67
N MET A 76 -3.83 1.87 20.24
CA MET A 76 -4.36 0.89 19.29
C MET A 76 -3.70 1.04 17.91
N LYS A 77 -3.59 2.28 17.41
CA LYS A 77 -2.94 2.58 16.12
C LYS A 77 -1.48 2.10 16.08
N ALA A 78 -0.75 2.26 17.19
CA ALA A 78 0.63 1.77 17.28
C ALA A 78 0.71 0.23 17.23
N ARG A 79 -0.20 -0.47 17.91
CA ARG A 79 -0.21 -1.95 17.98
C ARG A 79 -0.59 -2.57 16.64
N ILE A 80 -1.61 -2.03 15.96
CA ILE A 80 -2.06 -2.55 14.66
C ILE A 80 -0.94 -2.48 13.63
N ARG A 81 -0.19 -1.38 13.58
CA ARG A 81 0.95 -1.26 12.66
C ARG A 81 2.01 -2.35 12.89
N ILE A 82 2.31 -2.65 14.15
CA ILE A 82 3.29 -3.68 14.50
C ILE A 82 2.77 -5.06 14.12
N ALA A 83 1.53 -5.39 14.52
CA ALA A 83 0.92 -6.68 14.21
C ALA A 83 0.76 -6.92 12.71
N ALA A 84 0.38 -5.89 11.94
CA ALA A 84 0.29 -5.97 10.48
C ALA A 84 1.66 -6.26 9.85
N GLN A 85 2.72 -5.61 10.33
CA GLN A 85 4.07 -5.88 9.84
C GLN A 85 4.54 -7.30 10.18
N GLU A 86 4.29 -7.77 11.41
CA GLU A 86 4.62 -9.14 11.82
C GLU A 86 3.89 -10.18 10.95
N LEU A 87 2.60 -9.98 10.66
CA LEU A 87 1.84 -10.85 9.76
C LEU A 87 2.41 -10.87 8.33
N ILE A 88 2.85 -9.72 7.81
CA ILE A 88 3.50 -9.63 6.50
C ILE A 88 4.83 -10.39 6.51
N ASP A 89 5.65 -10.19 7.56
CA ASP A 89 6.95 -10.84 7.68
C ASP A 89 6.81 -12.37 7.80
N ASP A 90 5.81 -12.84 8.54
CA ASP A 90 5.46 -14.26 8.64
C ASP A 90 5.00 -14.83 7.30
N ALA A 91 4.08 -14.15 6.59
CA ALA A 91 3.62 -14.58 5.28
C ALA A 91 4.78 -14.67 4.26
N VAL A 92 5.69 -13.68 4.27
CA VAL A 92 6.89 -13.68 3.42
C VAL A 92 7.86 -14.80 3.81
N SER A 93 8.04 -15.06 5.10
CA SER A 93 8.89 -16.16 5.61
C SER A 93 8.36 -17.52 5.20
N LEU A 94 7.04 -17.73 5.30
CA LEU A 94 6.37 -18.95 4.88
C LEU A 94 6.50 -19.14 3.36
N ALA A 95 6.22 -18.10 2.58
CA ALA A 95 6.35 -18.16 1.12
C ALA A 95 7.79 -18.48 0.65
N LYS A 96 8.82 -17.98 1.35
CA LYS A 96 10.23 -18.29 1.04
C LYS A 96 10.62 -19.74 1.36
N LYS A 97 9.96 -20.35 2.34
CA LYS A 97 10.22 -21.74 2.77
C LYS A 97 9.35 -22.74 2.01
N ASP A 98 8.37 -22.27 1.26
CA ASP A 98 7.50 -23.11 0.46
C ASP A 98 8.26 -23.65 -0.76
N THR A 99 8.47 -24.96 -0.76
CA THR A 99 9.14 -25.70 -1.84
C THR A 99 8.16 -26.38 -2.78
N ARG A 100 6.85 -26.26 -2.53
CA ARG A 100 5.80 -26.85 -3.37
C ARG A 100 5.77 -26.15 -4.72
N ASP A 101 5.48 -26.91 -5.77
CA ASP A 101 5.26 -26.33 -7.09
C ASP A 101 3.90 -25.60 -7.18
N ARG A 102 3.75 -24.81 -8.24
CA ARG A 102 2.56 -23.98 -8.46
C ARG A 102 1.26 -24.78 -8.47
N ASP A 103 1.29 -25.99 -9.04
CA ASP A 103 0.08 -26.78 -9.26
C ASP A 103 -0.36 -27.47 -7.94
N ALA A 104 0.60 -27.85 -7.09
CA ALA A 104 0.34 -28.33 -5.74
C ALA A 104 -0.28 -27.24 -4.85
N VAL A 105 0.25 -26.01 -4.89
CA VAL A 105 -0.29 -24.87 -4.12
C VAL A 105 -1.70 -24.51 -4.58
N HIS A 106 -1.94 -24.45 -5.89
CA HIS A 106 -3.27 -24.14 -6.43
C HIS A 106 -4.32 -25.16 -6.00
N LYS A 107 -3.98 -26.45 -6.03
CA LYS A 107 -4.90 -27.52 -5.65
C LYS A 107 -5.30 -27.44 -4.18
N GLU A 108 -4.39 -27.05 -3.29
CA GLU A 108 -4.68 -26.93 -1.86
C GLU A 108 -5.51 -25.69 -1.52
N ILE A 109 -5.24 -24.55 -2.17
CA ILE A 109 -5.96 -23.30 -1.88
C ILE A 109 -7.37 -23.30 -2.48
N PHE A 110 -7.56 -23.93 -3.64
CA PHE A 110 -8.79 -23.86 -4.41
C PHE A 110 -9.51 -25.21 -4.54
N SER A 111 -9.17 -26.22 -3.73
CA SER A 111 -9.86 -27.54 -3.78
C SER A 111 -11.34 -27.46 -3.45
N ASP A 112 -11.75 -26.44 -2.69
CA ASP A 112 -13.11 -26.36 -2.11
C ASP A 112 -14.04 -25.45 -2.92
N VAL A 113 -13.62 -25.01 -4.11
CA VAL A 113 -14.45 -24.22 -5.04
C VAL A 113 -14.89 -25.14 -6.18
N ASP A 114 -15.93 -25.94 -5.93
CA ASP A 114 -16.76 -26.59 -6.95
C ASP A 114 -17.92 -25.68 -7.39
#